data_AF-A0A932IXC2-F1
#
_entry.id   AF-A0A932IXC2-F1
#
_cell.length_a   1.000
_cell.length_b   1.000
_cell.length_c   1.000
_cell.angle_alpha   90.00
_cell.angle_beta   90.00
_cell.angle_gamma   90.00
#
_symmetry.space_group_name_H-M   'P 1'
#
loop_
_entity.id
_entity.type
_entity.pdbx_description
1 polymer ?
#
loop_
_entity_poly.entity_id
_entity_poly.type
_entity_poly.pdbx_seq_one_letter_code
_entity_poly.pdbx_strand_id
1 'polypeptide(L)'
;MGIADDIRRKQQQAAGEATDSRAQVLASLNSMIRALDDAAPEIAQACRELNLENECWQSGWVKKTYWKFGVGRVVFIKKNGTWEWEYPPAEVGGKGNSWGNTHIFDSAGVRRDLIEQLERKAVEQATKKR
;
A
#
# COMPACT_ATOMS: atom_id res chain seq x y z
N MET A 1 -15.19 42.46 18.86
CA MET A 1 -14.36 41.28 18.54
C MET A 1 -13.13 41.81 17.82
N GLY A 2 -11.92 41.52 18.32
CA GLY A 2 -10.68 42.10 17.78
C GLY A 2 -9.98 41.18 16.79
N ILE A 3 -9.08 41.74 15.96
CA ILE A 3 -8.31 41.00 14.95
C ILE A 3 -7.57 39.79 15.56
N ALA A 4 -7.09 39.90 16.81
CA ALA A 4 -6.43 38.80 17.51
C ALA A 4 -7.37 37.62 17.81
N ASP A 5 -8.65 37.87 18.10
CA ASP A 5 -9.63 36.81 18.34
C ASP A 5 -10.03 36.11 17.04
N ASP A 6 -10.12 36.85 15.93
CA ASP A 6 -10.34 36.28 14.60
C ASP A 6 -9.15 35.42 14.15
N ILE A 7 -7.91 35.84 14.44
CA ILE A 7 -6.71 35.05 14.16
C ILE A 7 -6.70 33.76 15.00
N ARG A 8 -6.99 33.84 16.31
CA ARG A 8 -7.07 32.64 17.17
C ARG A 8 -8.15 31.68 16.71
N ARG A 9 -9.32 32.19 16.29
CA ARG A 9 -10.41 31.36 15.76
C ARG A 9 -9.99 30.64 14.48
N LYS A 10 -9.33 31.35 13.55
CA LYS A 10 -8.78 30.76 12.33
C LYS A 10 -7.70 29.71 12.62
N GLN A 11 -6.85 29.94 13.62
CA GLN A 11 -5.84 28.97 14.06
C GLN A 11 -6.47 27.71 14.65
N GLN A 12 -7.49 27.85 15.50
CA GLN A 12 -8.21 26.70 16.08
C GLN A 12 -8.95 25.90 15.02
N GLN A 13 -9.60 26.58 14.06
CA GLN A 13 -10.28 25.93 12.95
C GLN A 13 -9.28 25.16 12.06
N ALA A 14 -8.17 25.79 11.68
CA ALA A 14 -7.11 25.15 10.90
C ALA A 14 -6.48 23.95 11.65
N ALA A 15 -6.33 24.04 12.97
CA ALA A 15 -5.84 22.94 13.80
C ALA A 15 -6.84 21.77 13.85
N GLY A 16 -8.14 22.05 13.92
CA GLY A 16 -9.20 21.04 13.83
C GLY A 16 -9.20 20.32 12.48
N GLU A 17 -9.21 21.09 11.39
CA GLU A 17 -9.16 20.55 10.01
C GLU A 17 -7.89 19.72 9.76
N ALA A 18 -6.74 20.15 10.27
CA ALA A 18 -5.49 19.39 10.18
C ALA A 18 -5.53 18.08 10.99
N THR A 19 -6.21 18.07 12.14
CA THR A 19 -6.35 16.88 12.99
C THR A 19 -7.26 15.85 12.34
N ASP A 20 -8.41 16.28 11.79
CA ASP A 20 -9.35 15.41 11.09
C ASP A 20 -8.72 14.81 9.82
N SER A 21 -7.98 15.63 9.07
CA SER A 21 -7.22 15.17 7.91
C SER A 21 -6.17 14.12 8.28
N ARG A 22 -5.45 14.29 9.40
CA ARG A 22 -4.45 13.32 9.86
C ARG A 22 -5.11 12.01 10.32
N ALA A 23 -6.24 12.08 11.01
CA ALA A 23 -7.00 10.90 11.42
C ALA A 23 -7.46 10.09 10.19
N GLN A 24 -7.96 10.77 9.15
CA GLN A 24 -8.38 10.14 7.90
C GLN A 24 -7.22 9.47 7.16
N VAL A 25 -6.06 10.12 7.10
CA VAL A 25 -4.82 9.56 6.55
C VAL A 25 -4.42 8.25 7.25
N LEU A 26 -4.38 8.26 8.59
CA LEU A 26 -4.01 7.08 9.36
C LEU A 26 -5.05 5.96 9.23
N ALA A 27 -6.34 6.29 9.14
CA ALA A 27 -7.39 5.31 8.92
C ALA A 27 -7.23 4.63 7.54
N SER A 28 -6.99 5.40 6.47
CA SER A 28 -6.70 4.87 5.13
C SER A 28 -5.47 3.95 5.14
N LEU A 29 -4.38 4.38 5.79
CA LEU A 29 -3.17 3.57 5.89
C LEU A 29 -3.42 2.24 6.63
N ASN A 30 -4.15 2.28 7.74
CA ASN A 30 -4.50 1.07 8.49
C ASN A 30 -5.39 0.13 7.68
N SER A 31 -6.34 0.66 6.90
CA SER A 31 -7.16 -0.14 5.98
C SER A 31 -6.33 -0.82 4.90
N MET A 32 -5.32 -0.14 4.36
CA MET A 32 -4.35 -0.72 3.41
C MET A 32 -3.55 -1.86 4.05
N ILE A 33 -2.97 -1.63 5.23
CA ILE A 33 -2.17 -2.63 5.95
C ILE A 33 -3.00 -3.89 6.20
N ARG A 34 -4.22 -3.74 6.73
CA ARG A 34 -5.12 -4.87 6.98
C ARG A 34 -5.45 -5.64 5.71
N ALA A 35 -5.73 -4.93 4.62
CA ALA A 35 -6.02 -5.57 3.34
C ALA A 35 -4.84 -6.39 2.82
N LEU A 36 -3.61 -5.91 3.01
CA LEU A 36 -2.41 -6.63 2.63
C LEU A 36 -2.15 -7.82 3.55
N ASP A 37 -2.33 -7.67 4.87
CA ASP A 37 -2.21 -8.77 5.84
C ASP A 37 -3.18 -9.91 5.51
N ASP A 38 -4.42 -9.58 5.14
CA ASP A 38 -5.45 -10.56 4.81
C ASP A 38 -5.22 -11.17 3.40
N ALA A 39 -4.89 -10.36 2.40
CA ALA A 39 -4.84 -10.82 1.00
C ALA A 39 -3.49 -11.45 0.61
N ALA A 40 -2.37 -11.04 1.20
CA ALA A 40 -1.04 -11.48 0.76
C ALA A 40 -0.84 -13.01 0.81
N PRO A 41 -1.34 -13.76 1.83
CA PRO A 41 -1.26 -15.21 1.83
C PRO A 41 -2.02 -15.86 0.67
N GLU A 42 -3.23 -15.39 0.39
CA GLU A 42 -4.06 -15.91 -0.72
C GLU A 42 -3.43 -15.59 -2.08
N ILE A 43 -2.96 -14.36 -2.28
CA ILE A 43 -2.27 -13.96 -3.52
C ILE A 43 -0.99 -14.78 -3.71
N ALA A 44 -0.20 -14.99 -2.65
CA ALA A 44 1.01 -15.82 -2.73
C ALA A 44 0.70 -17.28 -3.04
N GLN A 45 -0.43 -17.82 -2.57
CA GLN A 45 -0.89 -19.16 -2.93
C GLN A 45 -1.28 -19.21 -4.41
N ALA A 46 -2.10 -18.27 -4.88
CA ALA A 46 -2.54 -18.22 -6.28
C ALA A 46 -1.35 -18.05 -7.25
N CYS A 47 -0.38 -17.19 -6.93
CA CYS A 47 0.84 -17.06 -7.73
C CYS A 47 1.62 -18.38 -7.85
N ARG A 48 1.65 -19.21 -6.80
CA ARG A 48 2.31 -20.52 -6.83
C ARG A 48 1.56 -21.51 -7.72
N GLU A 49 0.24 -21.59 -7.56
CA GLU A 49 -0.61 -22.48 -8.36
C GLU A 49 -0.56 -22.15 -9.85
N LEU A 50 -0.53 -20.86 -10.17
CA LEU A 50 -0.39 -20.36 -11.54
C LEU A 50 1.05 -20.39 -12.06
N ASN A 51 2.01 -20.85 -11.24
CA ASN A 51 3.45 -20.88 -11.56
C ASN A 51 3.95 -19.52 -12.08
N LEU A 52 3.57 -18.43 -11.42
CA LEU A 52 4.01 -17.09 -11.79
C LEU A 52 5.48 -16.88 -11.42
N GLU A 53 6.24 -16.35 -12.38
CA GLU A 53 7.65 -16.02 -12.18
C GLU A 53 7.83 -15.04 -11.01
N ASN A 54 8.87 -15.28 -10.21
CA ASN A 54 9.24 -14.40 -9.10
C ASN A 54 10.31 -13.43 -9.56
N GLU A 55 10.19 -12.19 -9.11
CA GLU A 55 11.24 -11.18 -9.22
C GLU A 55 12.29 -11.41 -8.13
N CYS A 56 13.54 -11.11 -8.46
CA CYS A 56 14.67 -11.21 -7.54
C CYS A 56 15.20 -9.82 -7.22
N TRP A 57 15.29 -9.49 -5.93
CA TRP A 57 15.92 -8.25 -5.45
C TRP A 57 17.01 -8.60 -4.46
N GLN A 58 18.13 -7.93 -4.61
CA GLN A 58 19.16 -7.90 -3.59
C GLN A 58 18.93 -6.71 -2.69
N SER A 59 18.57 -7.01 -1.43
CA SER A 59 18.60 -6.04 -0.34
C SER A 59 19.80 -6.42 0.53
N GLY A 60 20.91 -5.69 0.37
CA GLY A 60 22.19 -6.07 0.98
C GLY A 60 22.70 -7.42 0.47
N TRP A 61 22.99 -8.35 1.39
CA TRP A 61 23.55 -9.68 1.09
C TRP A 61 22.49 -10.79 0.88
N VAL A 62 21.20 -10.47 0.98
CA VAL A 62 20.12 -11.46 0.90
C VAL A 62 19.39 -11.31 -0.44
N LYS A 63 19.35 -12.38 -1.23
CA LYS A 63 18.50 -12.49 -2.42
C LYS A 63 17.07 -12.83 -1.98
N LYS A 64 16.14 -11.89 -2.15
CA LYS A 64 14.72 -12.12 -1.89
C LYS A 64 14.02 -12.49 -3.19
N THR A 65 13.08 -13.45 -3.12
CA THR A 65 12.16 -13.77 -4.23
C THR A 65 10.75 -13.36 -3.85
N TYR A 66 10.09 -12.61 -4.72
CA TYR A 66 8.78 -12.00 -4.45
C TYR A 66 8.02 -11.75 -5.77
N TRP A 67 6.74 -11.41 -5.65
CA TRP A 67 5.93 -10.83 -6.71
C TRP A 67 5.67 -9.35 -6.41
N LYS A 68 5.88 -8.49 -7.41
CA LYS A 68 5.66 -7.04 -7.30
C LYS A 68 4.24 -6.65 -7.75
N PHE A 69 3.53 -5.91 -6.91
CA PHE A 69 2.20 -5.37 -7.19
C PHE A 69 2.17 -3.86 -6.91
N GLY A 70 1.47 -3.08 -7.74
CA GLY A 70 1.27 -1.64 -7.58
C GLY A 70 -0.16 -1.31 -7.17
N VAL A 71 -0.46 -1.34 -5.88
CA VAL A 71 -1.80 -1.08 -5.32
C VAL A 71 -1.79 0.24 -4.55
N GLY A 72 -1.95 1.35 -5.28
CA GLY A 72 -1.70 2.71 -4.76
C GLY A 72 -0.22 3.02 -4.49
N ARG A 73 0.53 2.02 -4.04
CA ARG A 73 1.99 1.97 -3.92
C ARG A 73 2.50 0.60 -4.32
N VAL A 74 3.79 0.53 -4.55
CA VAL A 74 4.46 -0.74 -4.82
C VAL A 74 4.62 -1.54 -3.53
N VAL A 75 4.10 -2.76 -3.55
CA VAL A 75 4.25 -3.80 -2.53
C VAL A 75 4.89 -5.05 -3.15
N PHE A 76 5.66 -5.75 -2.35
CA PHE A 76 6.26 -7.03 -2.66
C PHE A 76 5.60 -8.10 -1.81
N ILE A 77 5.00 -9.11 -2.43
CA ILE A 77 4.45 -10.28 -1.75
C ILE A 77 5.45 -11.41 -1.87
N LYS A 78 5.91 -11.95 -0.74
CA LYS A 78 6.87 -13.05 -0.67
C LYS A 78 6.15 -14.39 -0.81
N LYS A 79 6.90 -15.43 -1.18
CA LYS A 79 6.38 -16.80 -1.33
C LYS A 79 5.67 -17.36 -0.09
N ASN A 80 6.04 -16.90 1.10
CA ASN A 80 5.46 -17.32 2.36
C ASN A 80 4.17 -16.55 2.74
N GLY A 81 3.65 -15.68 1.86
CA GLY A 81 2.44 -14.89 2.14
C GLY A 81 2.67 -13.61 2.94
N THR A 82 3.91 -13.32 3.37
CA THR A 82 4.24 -12.03 3.97
C THR A 82 4.48 -10.98 2.90
N TRP A 83 4.33 -9.70 3.26
CA TRP A 83 4.51 -8.59 2.32
C TRP A 83 5.47 -7.54 2.88
N GLU A 84 6.05 -6.72 1.99
CA GLU A 84 6.82 -5.53 2.33
C GLU A 84 6.59 -4.43 1.28
N TRP A 85 6.63 -3.16 1.68
CA TRP A 85 6.65 -2.07 0.70
C TRP A 85 8.01 -1.96 0.02
N GLU A 86 8.00 -1.52 -1.24
CA GLU A 86 9.24 -1.03 -1.88
C GLU A 86 9.74 0.23 -1.16
N TYR A 87 8.81 1.14 -0.86
CA TYR A 87 9.07 2.37 -0.12
C TYR A 87 8.00 2.56 0.97
N PRO A 88 8.28 2.18 2.23
CA PRO A 88 7.34 2.34 3.33
C PRO A 88 7.00 3.83 3.56
N PRO A 89 5.73 4.18 3.84
CA PRO A 89 5.34 5.51 4.30
C PRO A 89 6.09 5.94 5.57
N ALA A 90 6.23 7.25 5.79
CA ALA A 90 6.90 7.79 6.98
C ALA A 90 6.20 7.37 8.29
N GLU A 91 4.87 7.26 8.25
CA GLU A 91 3.99 6.97 9.38
C GLU A 91 4.17 5.55 9.96
N VAL A 92 4.90 4.69 9.26
CA VAL A 92 5.16 3.28 9.60
C VAL A 92 6.67 3.00 9.71
N GLY A 93 7.44 4.05 10.01
CA GLY A 93 8.89 3.97 10.23
C GLY A 93 9.72 3.97 8.94
N GLY A 94 9.11 4.30 7.80
CA GLY A 94 9.79 4.39 6.52
C GLY A 94 10.53 5.71 6.29
N LYS A 95 11.43 5.72 5.30
CA LYS A 95 12.04 6.95 4.77
C LYS A 95 11.25 7.55 3.58
N GLY A 96 10.01 7.12 3.36
CA GLY A 96 9.18 7.55 2.23
C GLY A 96 8.40 8.84 2.46
N ASN A 97 7.73 9.34 1.41
CA ASN A 97 6.80 10.47 1.53
C ASN A 97 5.61 10.10 2.43
N SER A 98 5.08 11.10 3.16
CA SER A 98 3.89 10.98 3.99
C SER A 98 2.73 10.34 3.24
N TRP A 99 1.90 9.57 3.95
CA TRP A 99 0.65 9.05 3.40
C TRP A 99 -0.27 10.24 3.09
N GLY A 100 -0.43 10.55 1.81
CA GLY A 100 -1.16 11.75 1.37
C GLY A 100 -2.67 11.54 1.37
N ASN A 101 -3.42 12.64 1.51
CA ASN A 101 -4.90 12.67 1.42
C ASN A 101 -5.44 12.20 0.06
N THR A 102 -4.62 12.15 -0.99
CA THR A 102 -5.06 11.86 -2.36
C THR A 102 -5.38 10.38 -2.61
N HIS A 103 -5.12 9.51 -1.63
CA HIS A 103 -5.36 8.08 -1.75
C HIS A 103 -6.01 7.51 -0.48
N ILE A 104 -7.33 7.66 -0.39
CA ILE A 104 -8.14 6.99 0.62
C ILE A 104 -8.47 5.59 0.09
N PHE A 105 -7.87 4.57 0.68
CA PHE A 105 -8.14 3.18 0.33
C PHE A 105 -9.00 2.53 1.39
N ASP A 106 -10.04 1.82 0.97
CA ASP A 106 -10.69 0.81 1.78
C ASP A 106 -10.11 -0.57 1.46
N SER A 107 -10.27 -1.52 2.39
CA SER A 107 -9.65 -2.84 2.25
C SER A 107 -10.19 -3.65 1.07
N ALA A 108 -11.43 -3.42 0.65
CA ALA A 108 -12.03 -4.13 -0.47
C ALA A 108 -11.46 -3.64 -1.81
N GLY A 109 -11.23 -2.34 -1.96
CA GLY A 109 -10.57 -1.74 -3.12
C GLY A 109 -9.14 -2.28 -3.29
N VAL A 110 -8.36 -2.32 -2.21
CA VAL A 110 -7.00 -2.86 -2.25
C VAL A 110 -6.97 -4.32 -2.69
N ARG A 111 -7.89 -5.14 -2.15
CA ARG A 111 -8.00 -6.55 -2.55
C ARG A 111 -8.35 -6.70 -4.03
N ARG A 112 -9.27 -5.87 -4.54
CA ARG A 112 -9.65 -5.87 -5.96
C ARG A 112 -8.46 -5.53 -6.85
N ASP A 113 -7.72 -4.46 -6.52
CA ASP A 113 -6.55 -4.04 -7.31
C ASP A 113 -5.44 -5.11 -7.32
N LEU A 114 -5.27 -5.85 -6.22
CA LEU A 114 -4.34 -7.00 -6.15
C LEU A 114 -4.77 -8.12 -7.11
N ILE A 115 -6.05 -8.48 -7.10
CA ILE A 115 -6.61 -9.53 -7.97
C ILE A 115 -6.47 -9.12 -9.44
N GLU A 116 -6.84 -7.89 -9.80
CA GLU A 116 -6.73 -7.40 -11.18
C GLU A 116 -5.27 -7.40 -11.69
N GLN A 117 -4.30 -7.17 -10.81
CA GLN A 117 -2.89 -7.26 -11.18
C GLN A 117 -2.39 -8.70 -11.28
N LEU A 118 -2.87 -9.58 -10.41
CA LEU A 118 -2.58 -11.01 -10.51
C LEU A 118 -3.09 -11.57 -11.84
N GLU A 119 -4.32 -11.24 -12.21
CA GLU A 119 -4.95 -11.62 -13.48
C GLU A 119 -4.13 -11.11 -14.68
N ARG A 120 -3.76 -9.83 -14.68
CA ARG A 120 -2.91 -9.25 -15.73
C ARG A 120 -1.59 -10.00 -15.87
N LYS A 121 -0.88 -10.25 -14.77
CA LYS A 121 0.38 -11.01 -14.79
C LYS A 121 0.20 -12.43 -15.32
N ALA A 122 -0.89 -13.10 -14.95
CA ALA A 122 -1.19 -14.45 -15.43
C ALA A 122 -1.42 -14.47 -16.95
N VAL A 123 -2.18 -13.49 -17.47
CA VAL A 123 -2.41 -13.34 -18.91
C VAL A 123 -1.11 -13.02 -19.66
N GLU A 124 -0.31 -12.07 -19.16
CA GLU A 124 0.99 -11.71 -19.75
C GLU A 124 1.96 -12.89 -19.80
N GLN A 125 1.97 -13.74 -18.78
CA GLN A 125 2.80 -14.94 -18.77
C GLN A 125 2.32 -15.98 -19.79
N ALA A 126 1.00 -16.17 -19.92
CA ALA A 126 0.42 -17.10 -20.88
C ALA A 126 0.71 -16.68 -22.33
N THR A 127 0.73 -15.38 -22.63
CA THR A 127 1.05 -14.86 -23.97
C THR A 127 2.53 -14.93 -24.31
N LYS A 128 3.44 -14.77 -23.33
CA LYS A 128 4.89 -14.92 -23.54
C LYS A 128 5.35 -16.37 -23.82
N LYS A 129 4.55 -17.37 -23.44
CA LYS A 129 4.87 -18.80 -23.64
C LYS A 129 4.41 -19.35 -25.00
N ARG A 130 3.73 -18.55 -25.82
CA ARG A 130 3.36 -18.87 -27.21
C ARG A 130 4.40 -18.32 -28.17
#